data_AF-A0A7V9B635-F1
#
_entry.id   AF-A0A7V9B635-F1
#
_cell.length_a   1.000
_cell.length_b   1.000
_cell.length_c   1.000
_cell.angle_alpha   90.00
_cell.angle_beta   90.00
_cell.angle_gamma   90.00
#
_symmetry.space_group_name_H-M   'P 1'
#
loop_
_entity.id
_entity.type
_entity.pdbx_description
1 polymer ?
#
loop_
_entity_poly.entity_id
_entity_poly.type
_entity_poly.pdbx_seq_one_letter_code
_entity_poly.pdbx_strand_id
1 'polypeptide(L)'
;MIGAAGVVGAPAAGAQAPPDCSLAVHVSAGEERYVCRLYTDLLLRRSVPTDPELAHWVGQLRTVGRSAVTRALTHSDESYRALIRSAYTELLLRAGDSGGIAYWVDLLRRGLPLEVVEGVMVSSAEGFQAQGGSDNRQFAEAIFDLYLGRPASQGEADHFASLIVARGNNESGRAQTVIDIITSAEGRNRNANGLYVYWLDRRADPGGQQHWAEQLRTRGYLEVVADFIATDEAFNVLGR
;
A
#
# COMPACT_ATOMS: atom_id res chain seq x y z
N MET A 1 -13.38 8.47 -3.54
CA MET A 1 -12.07 8.20 -4.15
C MET A 1 -11.21 7.54 -3.10
N ILE A 2 -10.59 6.40 -3.41
CA ILE A 2 -9.80 5.61 -2.46
C ILE A 2 -8.38 6.12 -2.59
N GLY A 3 -7.94 6.94 -1.64
CA GLY A 3 -6.66 7.61 -1.73
C GLY A 3 -5.47 6.80 -1.19
N ALA A 4 -4.28 7.32 -1.51
CA ALA A 4 -2.96 6.71 -1.46
C ALA A 4 -2.49 6.12 -0.11
N ALA A 5 -3.14 6.38 1.03
CA ALA A 5 -2.84 5.62 2.26
C ALA A 5 -3.44 4.22 2.18
N GLY A 6 -2.55 3.22 2.07
CA GLY A 6 -2.92 1.82 2.28
C GLY A 6 -3.61 1.16 1.10
N VAL A 7 -3.63 1.82 -0.06
CA VAL A 7 -4.18 1.27 -1.31
C VAL A 7 -3.33 1.71 -2.50
N VAL A 8 -2.01 1.67 -2.33
CA VAL A 8 -1.07 1.72 -3.44
C VAL A 8 -1.28 0.46 -4.27
N GLY A 9 -2.24 0.51 -5.20
CA GLY A 9 -2.54 -0.58 -6.11
C GLY A 9 -3.92 -1.24 -6.05
N ALA A 10 -4.96 -0.71 -5.41
CA ALA A 10 -6.29 -1.24 -5.76
C ALA A 10 -6.71 -0.70 -7.13
N PRO A 11 -6.95 -1.57 -8.14
CA PRO A 11 -7.68 -1.13 -9.30
C PRO A 11 -9.05 -0.63 -8.86
N ALA A 12 -9.57 0.38 -9.58
CA ALA A 12 -10.95 0.84 -9.41
C ALA A 12 -11.90 -0.38 -9.41
N ALA A 13 -12.85 -0.39 -8.48
CA ALA A 13 -13.84 -1.46 -8.34
C ALA A 13 -14.50 -1.78 -9.69
N GLY A 14 -14.06 -2.89 -10.26
CA GLY A 14 -14.52 -3.45 -11.52
C GLY A 14 -14.04 -4.89 -11.50
N ALA A 15 -14.83 -5.75 -10.88
CA ALA A 15 -14.56 -7.19 -10.77
C ALA A 15 -14.48 -7.80 -12.16
N GLN A 16 -13.28 -7.82 -12.74
CA GLN A 16 -12.92 -8.79 -13.75
C GLN A 16 -12.73 -10.13 -13.00
N ALA A 17 -13.33 -11.20 -13.51
CA ALA A 17 -13.10 -12.53 -12.98
C ALA A 17 -11.58 -12.78 -12.85
N PRO A 18 -11.11 -13.43 -11.76
CA PRO A 18 -9.70 -13.71 -11.60
C PRO A 18 -9.21 -14.47 -12.85
N PRO A 19 -8.06 -14.12 -13.42
CA PRO A 19 -7.53 -14.84 -14.58
C PRO A 19 -7.37 -16.32 -14.22
N ASP A 20 -7.74 -17.22 -15.15
CA ASP A 20 -7.65 -18.67 -14.95
C ASP A 20 -6.20 -19.08 -14.69
N CYS A 21 -5.88 -19.22 -13.41
CA CYS A 21 -4.56 -19.54 -12.92
C CYS A 21 -4.63 -20.91 -12.27
N SER A 22 -4.67 -21.93 -13.11
CA SER A 22 -4.66 -23.32 -12.68
C SER A 22 -3.73 -24.11 -13.58
N LEU A 23 -2.81 -24.86 -12.99
CA LEU A 23 -2.18 -25.96 -13.70
C LEU A 23 -3.27 -27.01 -13.91
N ALA A 24 -3.42 -27.50 -15.14
CA ALA A 24 -4.47 -28.47 -15.43
C ALA A 24 -4.33 -29.71 -14.53
N VAL A 25 -5.37 -29.94 -13.72
CA VAL A 25 -5.68 -31.14 -12.92
C VAL A 25 -4.97 -31.28 -11.55
N HIS A 26 -5.79 -31.19 -10.48
CA HIS A 26 -5.66 -31.71 -9.09
C HIS A 26 -5.66 -30.65 -7.94
N VAL A 27 -5.84 -31.17 -6.71
CA VAL A 27 -6.20 -30.56 -5.41
C VAL A 27 -5.40 -29.31 -4.96
N SER A 28 -4.38 -28.89 -5.72
CA SER A 28 -3.56 -27.68 -5.55
C SER A 28 -4.21 -26.37 -5.98
N ALA A 29 -5.44 -26.40 -6.53
CA ALA A 29 -6.11 -25.21 -7.04
C ALA A 29 -6.23 -24.06 -6.04
N GLY A 30 -6.33 -24.33 -4.73
CA GLY A 30 -6.39 -23.27 -3.71
C GLY A 30 -5.06 -22.57 -3.48
N GLU A 31 -3.96 -23.33 -3.35
CA GLU A 31 -2.60 -22.77 -3.20
C GLU A 31 -2.17 -22.04 -4.47
N GLU A 32 -2.52 -22.58 -5.65
CA GLU A 32 -2.25 -21.95 -6.93
C GLU A 32 -2.97 -20.60 -7.05
N ARG A 33 -4.30 -20.57 -6.84
CA ARG A 33 -5.08 -19.32 -6.87
C ARG A 33 -4.59 -18.30 -5.84
N TYR A 34 -4.22 -18.76 -4.64
CA TYR A 34 -3.62 -17.91 -3.62
C TYR A 34 -2.33 -17.25 -4.14
N VAL A 35 -1.39 -18.02 -4.70
CA VAL A 35 -0.15 -17.47 -5.30
C VAL A 35 -0.47 -16.53 -6.45
N CYS A 36 -1.44 -16.86 -7.30
CA CYS A 36 -1.81 -16.01 -8.42
C CYS A 36 -2.37 -14.66 -7.97
N ARG A 37 -3.21 -14.65 -6.92
CA ARG A 37 -3.68 -13.39 -6.30
C ARG A 37 -2.53 -12.59 -5.69
N LEU A 38 -1.49 -13.22 -5.14
CA LEU A 38 -0.29 -12.48 -4.73
C LEU A 38 0.38 -11.81 -5.94
N TYR A 39 0.49 -12.48 -7.09
CA TYR A 39 1.07 -11.87 -8.29
C TYR A 39 0.22 -10.71 -8.84
N THR A 40 -1.10 -10.87 -8.92
CA THR A 40 -1.96 -9.83 -9.50
C THR A 40 -2.17 -8.65 -8.56
N ASP A 41 -2.30 -8.91 -7.26
CA ASP A 41 -2.79 -7.91 -6.30
C ASP A 41 -1.67 -7.35 -5.41
N LEU A 42 -0.65 -8.15 -5.07
CA LEU A 42 0.51 -7.66 -4.30
C LEU A 42 1.56 -7.06 -5.24
N LEU A 43 1.86 -7.74 -6.35
CA LEU A 43 2.87 -7.29 -7.32
C LEU A 43 2.29 -6.39 -8.41
N LEU A 44 0.97 -6.17 -8.41
CA LEU A 44 0.25 -5.35 -9.40
C LEU A 44 0.53 -5.78 -10.85
N ARG A 45 0.75 -7.09 -11.04
CA ARG A 45 1.11 -7.65 -12.34
C ARG A 45 -0.15 -7.88 -13.16
N ARG A 46 -0.15 -7.41 -14.41
CA ARG A 46 -1.28 -7.61 -15.35
C ARG A 46 -1.39 -9.04 -15.89
N SER A 47 -0.31 -9.82 -15.77
CA SER A 47 -0.26 -11.22 -16.18
C SER A 47 -0.18 -12.14 -14.98
N VAL A 48 -0.75 -13.33 -15.12
CA VAL A 48 -0.57 -14.44 -14.16
C VAL A 48 0.89 -14.88 -14.08
N PRO A 49 1.30 -15.50 -12.95
CA PRO A 49 2.60 -16.15 -12.86
C PRO A 49 2.75 -17.20 -13.96
N THR A 50 3.97 -17.34 -14.48
CA THR A 50 4.34 -18.45 -15.36
C THR A 50 4.30 -19.77 -14.59
N ASP A 51 4.13 -20.91 -15.28
CA ASP A 51 4.10 -22.23 -14.63
C ASP A 51 5.31 -22.48 -13.71
N PRO A 52 6.56 -22.11 -14.07
CA PRO A 52 7.70 -22.24 -13.15
C PRO A 52 7.63 -21.33 -11.93
N GLU A 53 7.17 -20.07 -12.08
CA GLU A 53 6.95 -19.15 -10.95
C GLU A 53 5.90 -19.71 -9.99
N LEU A 54 4.78 -20.18 -10.54
CA LEU A 54 3.68 -20.77 -9.77
C LEU A 54 4.13 -22.03 -9.02
N ALA A 55 4.77 -22.98 -9.72
CA ALA A 55 5.28 -24.21 -9.12
C ALA A 55 6.32 -23.93 -8.03
N HIS A 56 7.19 -22.94 -8.21
CA HIS A 56 8.16 -22.53 -7.20
C HIS A 56 7.48 -22.07 -5.91
N TRP A 57 6.56 -21.11 -5.99
CA TRP A 57 5.92 -20.55 -4.80
C TRP A 57 4.95 -21.51 -4.12
N VAL A 58 4.23 -22.34 -4.88
CA VAL A 58 3.43 -23.44 -4.30
C VAL A 58 4.32 -24.43 -3.55
N GLY A 59 5.50 -24.76 -4.09
CA GLY A 59 6.50 -25.57 -3.40
C GLY A 59 7.02 -24.91 -2.11
N GLN A 60 7.26 -23.60 -2.13
CA GLN A 60 7.68 -22.84 -0.94
C GLN A 60 6.58 -22.79 0.13
N LEU A 61 5.31 -22.63 -0.26
CA LEU A 61 4.19 -22.63 0.69
C LEU A 61 4.15 -23.89 1.54
N ARG A 62 4.45 -25.05 0.95
CA ARG A 62 4.43 -26.35 1.62
C ARG A 62 5.66 -26.63 2.47
N THR A 63 6.78 -25.96 2.20
CA THR A 63 8.07 -26.24 2.85
C THR A 63 8.43 -25.21 3.91
N VAL A 64 8.29 -23.92 3.62
CA VAL A 64 8.65 -22.80 4.52
C VAL A 64 7.43 -22.06 5.07
N GLY A 65 6.23 -22.32 4.54
CA GLY A 65 4.98 -21.76 5.04
C GLY A 65 4.62 -20.38 4.47
N ARG A 66 3.36 -19.98 4.69
CA ARG A 66 2.78 -18.73 4.15
C ARG A 66 3.54 -17.48 4.56
N SER A 67 3.84 -17.32 5.85
CA SER A 67 4.51 -16.11 6.36
C SER A 67 5.88 -15.88 5.73
N ALA A 68 6.61 -16.93 5.35
CA ALA A 68 7.87 -16.80 4.63
C ALA A 68 7.65 -16.36 3.18
N VAL A 69 6.68 -16.97 2.49
CA VAL A 69 6.33 -16.64 1.10
C VAL A 69 5.81 -15.21 0.95
N THR A 70 4.86 -14.79 1.79
CA THR A 70 4.27 -13.46 1.70
C THR A 70 5.27 -12.36 2.01
N ARG A 71 6.15 -12.57 3.01
CA ARG A 71 7.26 -11.66 3.31
C ARG A 71 8.24 -11.56 2.15
N ALA A 72 8.63 -12.70 1.57
CA ALA A 72 9.55 -12.73 0.43
C ALA A 72 9.00 -11.96 -0.78
N LEU A 73 7.71 -12.12 -1.09
CA LEU A 73 7.05 -11.42 -2.19
C LEU A 73 6.83 -9.93 -1.88
N THR A 74 6.37 -9.59 -0.68
CA THR A 74 6.07 -8.19 -0.28
C THR A 74 7.33 -7.33 -0.29
N HIS A 75 8.47 -7.89 0.13
CA HIS A 75 9.76 -7.20 0.16
C HIS A 75 10.63 -7.46 -1.08
N SER A 76 10.06 -8.02 -2.14
CA SER A 76 10.76 -8.23 -3.41
C SER A 76 10.97 -6.92 -4.17
N ASP A 77 11.99 -6.91 -5.03
CA ASP A 77 12.22 -5.80 -5.97
C ASP A 77 11.02 -5.53 -6.88
N GLU A 78 10.28 -6.57 -7.27
CA GLU A 78 9.10 -6.45 -8.12
C GLU A 78 8.00 -5.68 -7.38
N SER A 79 7.72 -6.05 -6.13
CA SER A 79 6.79 -5.35 -5.24
C SER A 79 7.20 -3.89 -5.04
N TYR A 80 8.46 -3.62 -4.66
CA TYR A 80 8.94 -2.25 -4.49
C TYR A 80 8.80 -1.41 -5.75
N ARG A 81 9.13 -1.96 -6.93
CA ARG A 81 8.96 -1.25 -8.20
C ARG A 81 7.50 -1.00 -8.53
N ALA A 82 6.61 -1.94 -8.24
CA ALA A 82 5.17 -1.78 -8.44
C ALA A 82 4.61 -0.65 -7.57
N LEU A 83 4.92 -0.68 -6.27
CA LEU A 83 4.51 0.35 -5.31
C LEU A 83 5.00 1.74 -5.71
N ILE A 84 6.29 1.87 -6.04
CA ILE A 84 6.86 3.17 -6.44
C ILE A 84 6.24 3.69 -7.74
N ARG A 85 5.95 2.82 -8.73
CA ARG A 85 5.25 3.25 -9.96
C ARG A 85 3.84 3.77 -9.68
N SER A 86 3.11 3.11 -8.76
CA SER A 86 1.80 3.58 -8.33
C SER A 86 1.92 4.91 -7.59
N ALA A 87 2.88 5.05 -6.68
CA ALA A 87 3.13 6.30 -5.95
C ALA A 87 3.44 7.48 -6.88
N TYR A 88 4.24 7.28 -7.94
CA TYR A 88 4.43 8.29 -8.98
C TYR A 88 3.10 8.72 -9.64
N THR A 89 2.29 7.74 -10.01
CA THR A 89 1.03 7.97 -10.72
C THR A 89 -0.01 8.67 -9.84
N GLU A 90 -0.09 8.29 -8.56
CA GLU A 90 -1.09 8.79 -7.62
C GLU A 90 -0.68 10.10 -6.96
N LEU A 91 0.59 10.23 -6.56
CA LEU A 91 1.07 11.36 -5.78
C LEU A 91 1.61 12.49 -6.64
N LEU A 92 2.27 12.16 -7.76
CA LEU A 92 2.89 13.13 -8.67
C LEU A 92 2.12 13.28 -9.99
N LEU A 93 1.03 12.52 -10.18
CA LEU A 93 0.16 12.56 -11.36
C LEU A 93 0.92 12.35 -12.70
N ARG A 94 1.99 11.56 -12.66
CA ARG A 94 2.77 11.19 -13.85
C ARG A 94 3.47 9.84 -13.69
N ALA A 95 3.97 9.31 -14.79
CA ALA A 95 4.87 8.15 -14.72
C ALA A 95 6.24 8.54 -14.14
N GLY A 96 6.80 7.65 -13.31
CA GLY A 96 8.19 7.73 -12.89
C GLY A 96 9.14 7.29 -14.01
N ASP A 97 10.27 7.97 -14.13
CA ASP A 97 11.37 7.52 -15.00
C ASP A 97 12.16 6.37 -14.33
N SER A 98 12.97 5.68 -15.12
CA SER A 98 13.71 4.50 -14.65
C SER A 98 14.72 4.83 -13.52
N GLY A 99 15.32 6.03 -13.56
CA GLY A 99 16.26 6.49 -12.54
C GLY A 99 15.57 6.83 -11.22
N GLY A 100 14.49 7.61 -11.30
CA GLY A 100 13.65 7.95 -10.15
C GLY A 100 13.07 6.72 -9.46
N ILE A 101 12.53 5.76 -10.22
CA ILE A 101 12.03 4.50 -9.65
C ILE A 101 13.16 3.73 -8.97
N ALA A 102 14.34 3.62 -9.60
CA ALA A 102 15.46 2.90 -9.02
C ALA A 102 15.96 3.53 -7.71
N TYR A 103 15.96 4.86 -7.62
CA TYR A 103 16.32 5.59 -6.41
C TYR A 103 15.42 5.23 -5.22
N TRP A 104 14.09 5.31 -5.38
CA TRP A 104 13.17 4.99 -4.30
C TRP A 104 13.17 3.52 -3.91
N VAL A 105 13.34 2.62 -4.88
CA VAL A 105 13.48 1.18 -4.61
C VAL A 105 14.73 0.90 -3.77
N ASP A 106 15.85 1.58 -4.02
CA ASP A 106 17.06 1.43 -3.19
C ASP A 106 16.81 1.87 -1.74
N LEU A 107 16.03 2.94 -1.53
CA LEU A 107 15.65 3.38 -0.19
C LEU A 107 14.77 2.37 0.54
N LEU A 108 13.77 1.78 -0.15
CA LEU A 108 12.94 0.71 0.42
C LEU A 108 13.79 -0.53 0.78
N ARG A 109 14.76 -0.91 -0.06
CA ARG A 109 15.69 -2.01 0.24
C ARG A 109 16.54 -1.76 1.48
N ARG A 110 16.90 -0.50 1.74
CA ARG A 110 17.65 -0.09 2.95
C ARG A 110 16.77 0.00 4.20
N GLY A 111 15.48 -0.28 4.08
CA GLY A 111 14.53 -0.29 5.19
C GLY A 111 13.86 1.06 5.45
N LEU A 112 13.90 2.00 4.50
CA LEU A 112 13.06 3.19 4.61
C LEU A 112 11.57 2.77 4.55
N PRO A 113 10.71 3.16 5.50
CA PRO A 113 9.30 2.82 5.44
C PRO A 113 8.59 3.44 4.23
N LEU A 114 7.61 2.73 3.67
CA LEU A 114 6.86 3.19 2.50
C LEU A 114 6.14 4.52 2.78
N GLU A 115 5.60 4.68 3.99
CA GLU A 115 4.90 5.89 4.43
C GLU A 115 5.82 7.12 4.42
N VAL A 116 7.11 6.91 4.69
CA VAL A 116 8.12 7.98 4.61
C VAL A 116 8.42 8.30 3.15
N VAL A 117 8.55 7.29 2.29
CA VAL A 117 8.73 7.50 0.85
C VAL A 117 7.58 8.31 0.26
N GLU A 118 6.34 7.88 0.51
CA GLU A 118 5.13 8.57 0.04
C GLU A 118 5.02 9.98 0.59
N GLY A 119 5.26 10.16 1.90
CA GLY A 119 5.24 11.45 2.56
C GLY A 119 6.26 12.43 1.96
N VAL A 120 7.46 11.97 1.63
CA VAL A 120 8.47 12.78 0.96
C VAL A 120 8.09 13.07 -0.50
N MET A 121 7.62 12.07 -1.25
CA MET A 121 7.21 12.24 -2.65
C MET A 121 6.11 13.29 -2.78
N VAL A 122 4.99 13.14 -2.05
CA VAL A 122 3.86 14.06 -2.14
C VAL A 122 4.18 15.46 -1.60
N SER A 123 5.15 15.58 -0.70
CA SER A 123 5.56 16.87 -0.11
C SER A 123 6.62 17.63 -0.88
N SER A 124 7.26 16.98 -1.88
CA SER A 124 8.16 17.64 -2.83
C SER A 124 7.46 18.82 -3.52
N ALA A 125 8.23 19.75 -4.07
CA ALA A 125 7.66 20.84 -4.87
C ALA A 125 6.73 20.33 -5.99
N GLU A 126 7.08 19.20 -6.62
CA GLU A 126 6.26 18.57 -7.64
C GLU A 126 4.96 17.99 -7.08
N GLY A 127 5.03 17.18 -6.02
CA GLY A 127 3.85 16.58 -5.40
C GLY A 127 2.90 17.62 -4.82
N PHE A 128 3.44 18.65 -4.18
CA PHE A 128 2.68 19.77 -3.66
C PHE A 128 1.86 20.47 -4.76
N GLN A 129 2.48 20.74 -5.91
CA GLN A 129 1.79 21.33 -7.06
C GLN A 129 0.79 20.36 -7.71
N ALA A 130 1.16 19.08 -7.85
CA ALA A 130 0.30 18.05 -8.44
C ALA A 130 -1.01 17.87 -7.66
N GLN A 131 -0.95 17.96 -6.33
CA GLN A 131 -2.13 17.83 -5.46
C GLN A 131 -2.91 19.14 -5.29
N GLY A 132 -2.70 20.13 -6.17
CA GLY A 132 -3.43 21.40 -6.15
C GLY A 132 -3.01 22.32 -4.99
N GLY A 133 -1.84 22.08 -4.38
CA GLY A 133 -1.29 22.95 -3.35
C GLY A 133 -0.90 24.30 -3.93
N SER A 134 -1.81 25.27 -3.91
CA SER A 134 -1.46 26.68 -4.07
C SER A 134 -1.09 27.33 -2.72
N ASP A 135 -1.52 26.71 -1.62
CA ASP A 135 -1.14 27.03 -0.24
C ASP A 135 -1.14 25.77 0.67
N ASN A 136 -0.68 25.92 1.92
CA ASN A 136 -0.57 24.82 2.87
C ASN A 136 -1.93 24.26 3.35
N ARG A 137 -3.00 25.05 3.28
CA ARG A 137 -4.35 24.65 3.72
C ARG A 137 -4.98 23.72 2.69
N GLN A 138 -4.94 24.10 1.42
CA GLN A 138 -5.39 23.25 0.32
C GLN A 138 -4.56 21.97 0.23
N PHE A 139 -3.25 22.07 0.46
CA PHE A 139 -2.40 20.88 0.55
C PHE A 139 -2.84 19.95 1.69
N ALA A 140 -3.11 20.48 2.89
CA ALA A 140 -3.61 19.66 3.99
C ALA A 140 -4.96 19.00 3.66
N GLU A 141 -5.90 19.70 3.01
CA GLU A 141 -7.17 19.14 2.54
C GLU A 141 -6.95 17.97 1.56
N ALA A 142 -6.06 18.14 0.58
CA ALA A 142 -5.72 17.08 -0.38
C ALA A 142 -5.09 15.86 0.30
N ILE A 143 -4.21 16.07 1.29
CA ILE A 143 -3.58 14.98 2.05
C ILE A 143 -4.61 14.22 2.90
N PHE A 144 -5.65 14.89 3.41
CA PHE A 144 -6.77 14.22 4.08
C PHE A 144 -7.56 13.34 3.11
N ASP A 145 -7.90 13.84 1.93
CA ASP A 145 -8.62 13.04 0.94
C ASP A 145 -7.78 11.86 0.44
N LEU A 146 -6.47 12.06 0.24
CA LEU A 146 -5.55 10.98 -0.14
C LEU A 146 -5.40 9.95 0.98
N TYR A 147 -4.96 10.37 2.16
CA TYR A 147 -4.49 9.42 3.17
C TYR A 147 -5.54 9.07 4.23
N LEU A 148 -6.59 9.88 4.41
CA LEU A 148 -7.69 9.60 5.34
C LEU A 148 -9.02 9.36 4.63
N GLY A 149 -9.11 9.69 3.33
CA GLY A 149 -10.27 9.55 2.42
C GLY A 149 -11.57 10.04 3.02
N ARG A 150 -11.44 11.17 3.70
CA ARG A 150 -12.50 12.08 4.06
C ARG A 150 -11.94 13.50 3.89
N PRO A 151 -12.81 14.49 3.67
CA PRO A 151 -12.38 15.87 3.70
C PRO A 151 -11.89 16.26 5.11
N ALA A 152 -10.89 17.13 5.17
CA ALA A 152 -10.54 17.84 6.39
C ALA A 152 -11.65 18.82 6.76
N SER A 153 -11.96 18.93 8.05
CA SER A 153 -12.71 20.09 8.55
C SER A 153 -11.85 21.35 8.42
N GLN A 154 -12.49 22.53 8.46
CA GLN A 154 -11.78 23.80 8.39
C GLN A 154 -10.70 23.92 9.47
N GLY A 155 -11.00 23.53 10.71
CA GLY A 155 -10.04 23.58 11.82
C GLY A 155 -8.88 22.60 11.66
N GLU A 156 -9.10 21.41 11.08
CA GLU A 156 -8.03 20.45 10.79
C GLU A 156 -7.08 21.00 9.71
N ALA A 157 -7.63 21.50 8.60
CA ALA A 157 -6.84 22.09 7.53
C ALA A 157 -5.99 23.28 8.03
N ASP A 158 -6.58 24.18 8.83
CA ASP A 158 -5.89 25.33 9.41
C ASP A 158 -4.79 24.91 10.40
N HIS A 159 -5.04 23.86 11.20
CA HIS A 159 -4.08 23.32 12.14
C HIS A 159 -2.85 22.75 11.43
N PHE A 160 -3.05 21.86 10.45
CA PHE A 160 -1.95 21.24 9.72
C PHE A 160 -1.20 22.24 8.84
N ALA A 161 -1.89 23.23 8.26
CA ALA A 161 -1.23 24.33 7.57
C ALA A 161 -0.31 25.13 8.51
N SER A 162 -0.77 25.42 9.72
CA SER A 162 0.03 26.12 10.75
C SER A 162 1.23 25.28 11.19
N LEU A 163 1.09 23.96 11.30
CA LEU A 163 2.21 23.06 11.60
C LEU A 163 3.29 23.11 10.52
N ILE A 164 2.91 23.13 9.23
CA ILE A 164 3.88 23.27 8.12
C ILE A 164 4.65 24.57 8.24
N VAL A 165 3.99 25.68 8.57
CA VAL A 165 4.63 26.98 8.78
C VAL A 165 5.59 26.94 9.98
N ALA A 166 5.14 26.39 11.11
CA ALA A 166 5.97 26.24 12.31
C ALA A 166 7.20 25.35 12.08
N ARG A 167 7.15 24.44 11.11
CA ARG A 167 8.25 23.58 10.67
C ARG A 167 9.12 24.22 9.57
N GLY A 168 9.05 25.53 9.42
CA GLY A 168 9.90 26.30 8.51
C GLY A 168 9.36 26.42 7.08
N ASN A 169 8.11 26.05 6.83
CA ASN A 169 7.40 26.25 5.57
C ASN A 169 8.16 25.74 4.32
N ASN A 170 8.73 24.54 4.40
CA ASN A 170 9.56 23.94 3.35
C ASN A 170 9.18 22.46 3.12
N GLU A 171 9.83 21.80 2.16
CA GLU A 171 9.58 20.38 1.82
C GLU A 171 9.67 19.44 3.02
N SER A 172 10.68 19.63 3.88
CA SER A 172 10.85 18.80 5.09
C SER A 172 9.71 19.02 6.09
N GLY A 173 9.32 20.28 6.31
CA GLY A 173 8.19 20.62 7.17
C GLY A 173 6.86 20.07 6.66
N ARG A 174 6.65 20.02 5.34
CA ARG A 174 5.51 19.35 4.71
C ARG A 174 5.59 17.83 4.88
N ALA A 175 6.74 17.22 4.57
CA ALA A 175 6.94 15.78 4.66
C ALA A 175 6.65 15.26 6.07
N GLN A 176 7.18 15.91 7.12
CA GLN A 176 6.89 15.51 8.49
C GLN A 176 5.40 15.62 8.81
N THR A 177 4.71 16.66 8.31
CA THR A 177 3.27 16.83 8.54
C THR A 177 2.45 15.75 7.84
N VAL A 178 2.79 15.39 6.62
CA VAL A 178 2.15 14.29 5.91
C VAL A 178 2.40 12.96 6.63
N ILE A 179 3.64 12.68 7.02
CA ILE A 179 3.99 11.44 7.76
C ILE A 179 3.19 11.35 9.07
N ASP A 180 3.03 12.46 9.80
CA ASP A 180 2.22 12.49 11.03
C ASP A 180 0.75 12.15 10.74
N ILE A 181 0.18 12.61 9.62
CA ILE A 181 -1.19 12.29 9.19
C ILE A 181 -1.30 10.81 8.82
N ILE A 182 -0.39 10.29 7.99
CA ILE A 182 -0.39 8.89 7.52
C ILE A 182 -0.28 7.92 8.69
N THR A 183 0.62 8.21 9.63
CA THR A 183 0.92 7.33 10.78
C THR A 183 0.05 7.60 12.01
N SER A 184 -0.86 8.57 11.92
CA SER A 184 -1.83 8.90 12.97
C SER A 184 -2.70 7.68 13.35
N ALA A 185 -3.37 7.74 14.50
CA ALA A 185 -4.33 6.70 14.87
C ALA A 185 -5.44 6.53 13.82
N GLU A 186 -5.87 7.61 13.19
CA GLU A 186 -6.86 7.57 12.11
C GLU A 186 -6.31 6.90 10.85
N GLY A 187 -5.12 7.31 10.39
CA GLY A 187 -4.46 6.70 9.24
C GLY A 187 -4.22 5.20 9.44
N ARG A 188 -3.77 4.80 10.63
CA ARG A 188 -3.61 3.38 10.99
C ARG A 188 -4.93 2.62 11.01
N ASN A 189 -5.99 3.18 11.56
CA ASN A 189 -7.33 2.57 11.55
C ASN A 189 -7.87 2.41 10.13
N ARG A 190 -7.66 3.41 9.27
CA ARG A 190 -8.03 3.35 7.85
C ARG A 190 -7.24 2.28 7.12
N ASN A 191 -5.92 2.25 7.26
CA ASN A 191 -5.07 1.24 6.64
C ASN A 191 -5.46 -0.16 7.10
N ALA A 192 -5.69 -0.36 8.41
CA ALA A 192 -6.17 -1.63 8.94
C ALA A 192 -7.49 -2.06 8.30
N ASN A 193 -8.48 -1.16 8.16
CA ASN A 193 -9.71 -1.48 7.45
C ASN A 193 -9.50 -1.72 5.94
N GLY A 194 -8.57 -0.99 5.33
CA GLY A 194 -8.17 -1.15 3.93
C GLY A 194 -7.66 -2.57 3.63
N LEU A 195 -6.91 -3.18 4.55
CA LEU A 195 -6.46 -4.57 4.41
C LEU A 195 -7.64 -5.54 4.24
N TYR A 196 -8.69 -5.43 5.06
CA TYR A 196 -9.87 -6.28 4.94
C TYR A 196 -10.64 -6.00 3.66
N VAL A 197 -10.82 -4.74 3.30
CA VAL A 197 -11.59 -4.37 2.09
C VAL A 197 -10.88 -4.88 0.84
N TYR A 198 -9.55 -4.73 0.78
CA TYR A 198 -8.78 -5.10 -0.39
C TYR A 198 -8.56 -6.61 -0.51
N TRP A 199 -8.11 -7.27 0.56
CA TRP A 199 -7.72 -8.68 0.50
C TRP A 199 -8.86 -9.65 0.79
N LEU A 200 -9.87 -9.24 1.57
CA LEU A 200 -10.92 -10.12 2.08
C LEU A 200 -12.34 -9.76 1.60
N ASP A 201 -12.47 -8.70 0.80
CA ASP A 201 -13.76 -8.18 0.29
C ASP A 201 -14.80 -7.93 1.40
N ARG A 202 -14.33 -7.48 2.58
CA ARG A 202 -15.20 -7.14 3.70
C ARG A 202 -14.61 -6.02 4.53
N ARG A 203 -15.44 -5.39 5.36
CA ARG A 203 -14.91 -4.46 6.37
C ARG A 203 -14.32 -5.22 7.55
N ALA A 204 -13.37 -4.57 8.22
CA ALA A 204 -12.87 -5.06 9.50
C ALA A 204 -13.99 -5.01 10.55
N ASP A 205 -14.07 -6.05 11.39
CA ASP A 205 -14.77 -5.92 12.67
C ASP A 205 -13.93 -5.06 13.64
N PRO A 206 -14.52 -4.52 14.73
CA PRO A 206 -13.79 -3.63 15.65
C PRO A 206 -12.51 -4.25 16.24
N GLY A 207 -12.53 -5.55 16.57
CA GLY A 207 -11.37 -6.24 17.14
C GLY A 207 -10.28 -6.45 16.10
N GLY A 208 -10.65 -6.90 14.91
CA GLY A 208 -9.75 -7.05 13.77
C GLY A 208 -9.10 -5.73 13.34
N GLN A 209 -9.86 -4.63 13.30
CA GLN A 209 -9.33 -3.31 12.96
C GLN A 209 -8.32 -2.84 14.00
N GLN A 210 -8.67 -2.93 15.28
CA GLN A 210 -7.81 -2.51 16.38
C GLN A 210 -6.51 -3.32 16.40
N HIS A 211 -6.58 -4.63 16.18
CA HIS A 211 -5.42 -5.51 16.14
C HIS A 211 -4.39 -5.04 15.09
N TRP A 212 -4.81 -4.87 13.85
CA TRP A 212 -3.88 -4.48 12.77
C TRP A 212 -3.46 -3.01 12.86
N ALA A 213 -4.30 -2.12 13.35
CA ALA A 213 -3.94 -0.72 13.59
C ALA A 213 -2.83 -0.56 14.65
N GLU A 214 -2.81 -1.44 15.65
CA GLU A 214 -1.72 -1.47 16.64
C GLU A 214 -0.42 -2.01 16.05
N GLN A 215 -0.48 -3.03 15.19
CA GLN A 215 0.71 -3.55 14.50
C GLN A 215 1.32 -2.49 13.56
N LEU A 216 0.48 -1.73 12.85
CA LEU A 216 0.93 -0.63 11.98
C LEU A 216 1.68 0.47 12.75
N ARG A 217 1.44 0.61 14.06
CA ARG A 217 2.13 1.59 14.90
C ARG A 217 3.63 1.36 14.99
N THR A 218 4.06 0.10 14.96
CA THR A 218 5.44 -0.27 15.30
C THR A 218 6.18 -0.95 14.17
N ARG A 219 5.48 -1.53 13.19
CA ARG A 219 6.07 -2.39 12.16
C ARG A 219 6.12 -1.79 10.76
N GLY A 220 5.34 -0.73 10.51
CA GLY A 220 5.15 -0.17 9.18
C GLY A 220 4.22 -1.00 8.30
N TYR A 221 3.77 -0.41 7.20
CA TYR A 221 2.70 -0.93 6.36
C TYR A 221 3.04 -2.27 5.68
N LEU A 222 4.23 -2.38 5.07
CA LEU A 222 4.60 -3.55 4.27
C LEU A 222 4.72 -4.82 5.11
N GLU A 223 5.30 -4.74 6.31
CA GLU A 223 5.36 -5.91 7.20
C GLU A 223 3.97 -6.33 7.70
N VAL A 224 3.08 -5.37 7.94
CA VAL A 224 1.70 -5.69 8.31
C VAL A 224 0.95 -6.32 7.14
N VAL A 225 1.12 -5.85 5.91
CA VAL A 225 0.54 -6.47 4.71
C VAL A 225 1.02 -7.92 4.58
N ALA A 226 2.32 -8.16 4.69
CA ALA A 226 2.91 -9.49 4.57
C ALA A 226 2.32 -10.49 5.58
N ASP A 227 2.13 -10.06 6.83
CA ASP A 227 1.53 -10.91 7.87
C ASP A 227 0.01 -11.04 7.70
N PHE A 228 -0.69 -9.99 7.29
CA PHE A 228 -2.13 -10.00 7.06
C PHE A 228 -2.51 -11.01 5.99
N ILE A 229 -1.83 -10.96 4.83
CA ILE A 229 -2.11 -11.89 3.72
C ILE A 229 -1.65 -13.32 4.02
N ALA A 230 -0.79 -13.52 5.03
CA ALA A 230 -0.38 -14.85 5.50
C ALA A 230 -1.39 -15.53 6.45
N THR A 231 -2.44 -14.82 6.88
CA THR A 231 -3.46 -15.36 7.78
C THR A 231 -4.24 -16.51 7.15
N ASP A 232 -4.85 -17.35 8.00
CA ASP A 232 -5.77 -18.41 7.53
C ASP A 232 -6.93 -17.85 6.73
N GLU A 233 -7.48 -16.72 7.14
CA GLU A 233 -8.60 -16.09 6.44
C GLU A 233 -8.19 -15.61 5.05
N ALA A 234 -7.09 -14.86 4.94
CA ALA A 234 -6.58 -14.39 3.65
C ALA A 234 -6.26 -15.57 2.73
N PHE A 235 -5.60 -16.61 3.24
CA PHE A 235 -5.34 -17.82 2.46
C PHE A 235 -6.62 -18.46 1.91
N ASN A 236 -7.64 -18.59 2.75
CA ASN A 236 -8.92 -19.19 2.38
C ASN A 236 -9.75 -18.32 1.41
N VAL A 237 -9.61 -16.99 1.45
CA VAL A 237 -10.33 -16.08 0.54
C VAL A 237 -9.61 -15.95 -0.80
N LEU A 238 -8.28 -15.81 -0.79
CA LEU A 238 -7.49 -15.66 -2.02
C LEU A 238 -7.31 -17.00 -2.75
N GLY A 239 -7.42 -18.12 -2.05
CA GLY A 239 -7.42 -19.46 -2.63
C GLY A 239 -8.79 -19.96 -3.07
N ARG A 240 -9.82 -19.11 -3.10
CA ARG A 240 -11.21 -19.47 -3.47
C ARG A 240 -11.56 -19.25 -4.93
#